data_AF-A0A1Q4A1I5-F1
#
_entry.id   AF-A0A1Q4A1I5-F1
#
_cell.length_a   1.000
_cell.length_b   1.000
_cell.length_c   1.000
_cell.angle_alpha   90.00
_cell.angle_beta   90.00
_cell.angle_gamma   90.00
#
_symmetry.space_group_name_H-M   'P 1'
#
loop_
_entity.id
_entity.type
_entity.pdbx_description
1 polymer ?
#
loop_
_entity_poly.entity_id
_entity_poly.type
_entity_poly.pdbx_seq_one_letter_code
_entity_poly.pdbx_strand_id
1 'polypeptide(L)'
;MRRRSSVMLTVAGAAALTLVVAQPAFAATRTWTQVGDSNWSTATWTGGVPVAGDDVTFSGGPRSTYDLGNLGLGWLMFPTTHEIANGGGAITLTGGIEVTGGSTARIEPQLASSGSQAWFVESGSTLDLPSAVYSDPATFLRLTVDGTMTVGAGGNLDAGGTGCVEKQGTGVLQLLGGGGGVGTCAGQPKGLLVAAGEVAVVGTPNLGGKDFAVTGGTFTGGTASGAAVVHELNLAGTGVVSPGPASGAGIGRVSLWGTSAWTGGTYRVDWDAASNDSDYVYGTGQAISVSGTRLDVRLAGTPTAGQFVRILGSDVSYTGQFSSPTGTPLADGDEFTSNGQVYSLEYISTGGASGVLLHWLRAAPVVVPPVDPPASPELAHSGAEARWPLAITAFALVGSGALLVAYRRRVRRAG
;
A
#
# COMPACT_ATOMS: atom_id res chain seq x y z
N MET A 1 62.42 18.55 54.43
CA MET A 1 63.05 17.38 53.78
C MET A 1 62.22 16.14 54.02
N ARG A 2 62.14 15.27 53.00
CA ARG A 2 61.64 13.88 52.95
C ARG A 2 60.13 13.64 52.77
N ARG A 3 59.81 13.27 51.52
CA ARG A 3 58.63 12.55 51.00
C ARG A 3 58.47 11.17 51.65
N ARG A 4 57.22 10.74 51.88
CA ARG A 4 56.66 9.38 51.67
C ARG A 4 55.17 9.59 51.38
N SER A 5 54.67 9.51 50.14
CA SER A 5 54.38 8.31 49.33
C SER A 5 53.48 7.30 50.06
N SER A 6 52.16 7.48 49.94
CA SER A 6 51.18 6.43 50.15
C SER A 6 50.36 6.28 48.86
N VAL A 7 50.62 5.16 48.21
CA VAL A 7 50.19 4.74 46.89
C VAL A 7 48.73 4.27 46.93
N MET A 8 48.03 4.58 45.83
CA MET A 8 46.72 4.09 45.42
C MET A 8 46.49 2.62 45.76
N LEU A 9 45.40 2.29 46.45
CA LEU A 9 44.86 0.92 46.45
C LEU A 9 43.37 0.89 46.83
N THR A 10 42.52 1.61 46.10
CA THR A 10 41.06 1.57 46.30
C THR A 10 40.27 1.91 45.02
N VAL A 11 40.71 1.45 43.85
CA VAL A 11 39.90 1.51 42.62
C VAL A 11 40.17 0.28 41.76
N ALA A 12 39.79 -0.91 42.23
CA ALA A 12 39.84 -2.13 41.40
C ALA A 12 38.77 -3.18 41.79
N GLY A 13 37.75 -2.80 42.56
CA GLY A 13 36.74 -3.75 43.08
C GLY A 13 35.31 -3.55 42.57
N ALA A 14 35.04 -2.56 41.71
CA ALA A 14 33.68 -2.21 41.28
C ALA A 14 33.47 -2.19 39.76
N ALA A 15 34.48 -2.59 38.97
CA ALA A 15 34.40 -2.62 37.50
C ALA A 15 34.21 -4.03 36.90
N ALA A 16 34.04 -5.05 37.74
CA ALA A 16 33.92 -6.45 37.31
C ALA A 16 32.50 -7.02 37.42
N LEU A 17 31.46 -6.19 37.66
CA LEU A 17 30.09 -6.68 37.92
C LEU A 17 28.98 -6.05 37.05
N THR A 18 29.29 -5.43 35.92
CA THR A 18 28.26 -4.87 35.01
C THR A 18 28.57 -5.03 33.52
N LEU A 19 29.28 -6.10 33.15
CA LEU A 19 29.38 -6.56 31.76
C LEU A 19 28.99 -8.04 31.68
N VAL A 20 27.81 -8.38 32.23
CA VAL A 20 27.01 -9.40 31.56
C VAL A 20 26.51 -8.73 30.29
N VAL A 21 27.35 -8.78 29.25
CA VAL A 21 26.89 -8.61 27.88
C VAL A 21 25.81 -9.67 27.74
N ALA A 22 24.55 -9.26 27.78
CA ALA A 22 23.47 -10.09 27.30
C ALA A 22 23.84 -10.39 25.85
N GLN A 23 24.46 -11.54 25.61
CA GLN A 23 24.62 -12.02 24.26
C GLN A 23 23.20 -12.05 23.70
N PRO A 24 22.91 -11.38 22.57
CA PRO A 24 21.62 -11.54 21.94
C PRO A 24 21.44 -13.04 21.78
N ALA A 25 20.48 -13.62 22.51
CA ALA A 25 20.13 -15.01 22.33
C ALA A 25 19.70 -15.09 20.87
N PHE A 26 20.54 -15.68 20.03
CA PHE A 26 20.21 -15.87 18.62
C PHE A 26 18.90 -16.66 18.59
N ALA A 27 17.86 -16.09 17.98
CA ALA A 27 16.61 -16.79 17.74
C ALA A 27 16.96 -18.11 17.04
N ALA A 28 16.59 -19.24 17.64
CA ALA A 28 16.78 -20.51 16.98
C ALA A 28 15.70 -20.65 15.91
N THR A 29 16.07 -21.05 14.71
CA THR A 29 15.09 -21.38 13.67
C THR A 29 14.58 -22.81 13.90
N ARG A 30 13.26 -22.95 14.03
CA ARG A 30 12.54 -24.22 14.11
C ARG A 30 11.82 -24.46 12.81
N THR A 31 12.07 -25.60 12.17
CA THR A 31 11.45 -25.92 10.88
C THR A 31 10.41 -27.00 11.06
N TRP A 32 9.18 -26.73 10.67
CA TRP A 32 8.12 -27.73 10.56
C TRP A 32 8.48 -28.72 9.46
N THR A 33 8.70 -29.98 9.82
CA THR A 33 9.02 -31.07 8.89
C THR A 33 7.96 -32.16 8.87
N GLN A 34 6.91 -32.02 9.68
CA GLN A 34 5.80 -32.97 9.76
C GLN A 34 5.03 -32.98 8.43
N VAL A 35 4.81 -34.16 7.85
CA VAL A 35 4.19 -34.30 6.50
C VAL A 35 2.68 -34.08 6.50
N GLY A 36 2.01 -34.33 7.62
CA GLY A 36 0.56 -34.18 7.77
C GLY A 36 0.19 -33.18 8.86
N ASP A 37 -1.11 -33.03 9.10
CA ASP A 37 -1.63 -32.24 10.21
C ASP A 37 -1.20 -32.86 11.55
N SER A 38 -0.80 -32.01 12.48
CA SER A 38 -0.42 -32.39 13.84
C SER A 38 -0.44 -31.15 14.74
N ASN A 39 -0.49 -31.41 16.04
CA ASN A 39 -0.32 -30.37 17.04
C ASN A 39 1.15 -29.94 17.11
N TRP A 40 1.41 -28.65 17.28
CA TRP A 40 2.76 -28.11 17.42
C TRP A 40 3.54 -28.78 18.56
N SER A 41 2.87 -29.09 19.66
CA SER A 41 3.47 -29.76 20.83
C SER A 41 3.97 -31.19 20.56
N THR A 42 3.42 -31.88 19.56
CA THR A 42 3.72 -33.30 19.27
C THR A 42 4.34 -33.53 17.89
N ALA A 43 4.40 -32.50 17.05
CA ALA A 43 4.86 -32.61 15.68
C ALA A 43 6.38 -32.80 15.57
N THR A 44 6.82 -33.23 14.39
CA THR A 44 8.25 -33.32 14.07
C THR A 44 8.77 -31.95 13.63
N TRP A 45 9.73 -31.43 14.40
CA TRP A 45 10.43 -30.16 14.14
C TRP A 45 11.93 -30.38 13.99
N THR A 46 12.56 -29.64 13.08
CA THR A 46 14.02 -29.46 13.14
C THR A 46 14.34 -28.53 14.32
N GLY A 47 15.18 -29.00 15.24
CA GLY A 47 15.56 -28.26 16.45
C GLY A 47 14.63 -28.51 17.66
N GLY A 48 13.47 -29.13 17.49
CA GLY A 48 12.49 -29.35 18.56
C GLY A 48 11.33 -28.36 18.55
N VAL A 49 10.37 -28.54 19.46
CA VAL A 49 9.16 -27.72 19.55
C VAL A 49 9.53 -26.24 19.75
N PRO A 50 8.89 -25.30 19.02
CA PRO A 50 9.13 -23.87 19.19
C PRO A 50 8.92 -23.39 20.62
N VAL A 51 9.85 -22.55 21.08
CA VAL A 51 9.76 -21.84 22.36
C VAL A 51 9.81 -20.32 22.14
N ALA A 52 9.68 -19.55 23.22
CA ALA A 52 9.58 -18.10 23.12
C ALA A 52 10.85 -17.49 22.50
N GLY A 53 10.67 -16.62 21.50
CA GLY A 53 11.74 -15.93 20.77
C GLY A 53 12.29 -16.71 19.57
N ASP A 54 11.87 -17.96 19.35
CA ASP A 54 12.27 -18.73 18.17
C ASP A 54 11.65 -18.16 16.89
N ASP A 55 12.34 -18.40 15.77
CA ASP A 55 11.80 -18.22 14.43
C ASP A 55 11.23 -19.55 13.93
N VAL A 56 10.12 -19.51 13.19
CA VAL A 56 9.43 -20.71 12.73
C VAL A 56 9.31 -20.71 11.20
N THR A 57 9.79 -21.78 10.56
CA THR A 57 9.68 -21.99 9.12
C THR A 57 8.78 -23.18 8.80
N PHE A 58 7.83 -23.01 7.88
CA PHE A 58 6.93 -24.07 7.42
C PHE A 58 7.39 -24.64 6.08
N SER A 59 8.12 -25.76 6.12
CA SER A 59 8.65 -26.46 4.92
C SER A 59 8.13 -27.89 4.75
N GLY A 60 7.22 -28.32 5.62
CA GLY A 60 6.65 -29.66 5.66
C GLY A 60 5.27 -29.74 5.00
N GLY A 61 4.39 -30.52 5.62
CA GLY A 61 3.01 -30.71 5.21
C GLY A 61 2.17 -29.43 5.16
N PRO A 62 0.98 -29.47 4.55
CA PRO A 62 0.20 -28.28 4.23
C PRO A 62 -0.55 -27.67 5.41
N ARG A 63 -0.52 -28.29 6.60
CA ARG A 63 -1.34 -27.90 7.74
C ARG A 63 -0.69 -28.24 9.07
N SER A 64 -0.95 -27.43 10.09
CA SER A 64 -0.64 -27.68 11.50
C SER A 64 -1.76 -27.14 12.40
N THR A 65 -1.79 -27.59 13.65
CA THR A 65 -2.69 -27.09 14.68
C THR A 65 -1.88 -26.47 15.82
N TYR A 66 -2.02 -25.16 16.04
CA TYR A 66 -1.30 -24.43 17.08
C TYR A 66 -1.91 -24.68 18.46
N ASP A 67 -1.15 -25.30 19.37
CA ASP A 67 -1.62 -25.70 20.72
C ASP A 67 -0.64 -25.32 21.85
N LEU A 68 0.26 -24.36 21.60
CA LEU A 68 1.30 -23.95 22.57
C LEU A 68 0.84 -22.85 23.56
N GLY A 69 -0.43 -22.45 23.53
CA GLY A 69 -0.96 -21.38 24.36
C GLY A 69 -0.53 -20.00 23.85
N ASN A 70 -0.24 -19.05 24.74
CA ASN A 70 0.25 -17.73 24.33
C ASN A 70 1.77 -17.76 24.22
N LEU A 71 2.30 -17.57 23.01
CA LEU A 71 3.74 -17.66 22.74
C LEU A 71 4.23 -16.47 21.93
N GLY A 72 5.38 -15.92 22.32
CA GLY A 72 6.10 -14.91 21.56
C GLY A 72 7.09 -15.55 20.59
N LEU A 73 7.03 -15.25 19.31
CA LEU A 73 7.95 -15.74 18.27
C LEU A 73 8.65 -14.56 17.60
N GLY A 74 9.80 -14.82 16.95
CA GLY A 74 10.46 -13.85 16.09
C GLY A 74 9.71 -13.72 14.78
N TRP A 75 9.93 -14.68 13.88
CA TRP A 75 9.38 -14.72 12.53
C TRP A 75 8.54 -15.96 12.25
N LEU A 76 7.53 -15.82 11.38
CA LEU A 76 6.88 -16.93 10.69
C LEU A 76 7.23 -16.89 9.20
N MET A 77 7.84 -17.95 8.68
CA MET A 77 8.30 -18.04 7.29
C MET A 77 7.57 -19.17 6.56
N PHE A 78 7.02 -18.85 5.39
CA PHE A 78 6.23 -19.75 4.56
C PHE A 78 6.84 -19.84 3.15
N PRO A 79 7.90 -20.66 2.95
CA PRO A 79 8.43 -20.97 1.63
C PRO A 79 7.53 -21.95 0.84
N THR A 80 6.58 -22.61 1.53
CA THR A 80 5.61 -23.54 0.95
C THR A 80 4.24 -23.29 1.54
N THR A 81 3.18 -23.69 0.83
CA THR A 81 1.80 -23.48 1.27
C THR A 81 1.54 -24.18 2.60
N HIS A 82 1.01 -23.44 3.58
CA HIS A 82 0.74 -23.95 4.91
C HIS A 82 -0.43 -23.22 5.58
N GLU A 83 -1.25 -23.98 6.29
CA GLU A 83 -2.30 -23.48 7.17
C GLU A 83 -1.94 -23.76 8.64
N ILE A 84 -1.98 -22.73 9.48
CA ILE A 84 -1.94 -22.86 10.93
C ILE A 84 -3.38 -22.76 11.44
N ALA A 85 -3.98 -23.89 11.76
CA ALA A 85 -5.27 -23.96 12.43
C ALA A 85 -5.14 -23.57 13.91
N ASN A 86 -6.20 -22.99 14.47
CA ASN A 86 -6.20 -22.58 15.87
C ASN A 86 -6.64 -23.72 16.80
N GLY A 87 -5.69 -24.31 17.54
CA GLY A 87 -5.96 -25.25 18.62
C GLY A 87 -6.05 -24.60 20.01
N GLY A 88 -5.66 -23.32 20.13
CA GLY A 88 -5.76 -22.51 21.34
C GLY A 88 -4.61 -21.53 21.53
N GLY A 89 -4.92 -20.33 22.04
CA GLY A 89 -3.95 -19.27 22.36
C GLY A 89 -3.74 -18.24 21.24
N ALA A 90 -2.78 -17.35 21.46
CA ALA A 90 -2.39 -16.29 20.52
C ALA A 90 -0.87 -16.30 20.28
N ILE A 91 -0.46 -15.87 19.08
CA ILE A 91 0.94 -15.75 18.70
C ILE A 91 1.32 -14.27 18.72
N THR A 92 2.31 -13.91 19.53
CA THR A 92 2.90 -12.57 19.51
C THR A 92 4.16 -12.60 18.66
N LEU A 93 4.21 -11.84 17.57
CA LEU A 93 5.40 -11.70 16.75
C LEU A 93 6.28 -10.57 17.28
N THR A 94 7.58 -10.67 17.06
CA THR A 94 8.57 -9.60 17.33
C THR A 94 9.38 -9.22 16.09
N GLY A 95 9.38 -10.06 15.06
CA GLY A 95 10.01 -9.83 13.76
C GLY A 95 8.99 -9.60 12.64
N GLY A 96 8.19 -10.61 12.32
CA GLY A 96 7.15 -10.50 11.30
C GLY A 96 6.73 -11.81 10.62
N ILE A 97 6.17 -11.67 9.43
CA ILE A 97 5.71 -12.77 8.57
C ILE A 97 6.37 -12.65 7.21
N GLU A 98 6.82 -13.75 6.64
CA GLU A 98 7.33 -13.83 5.28
C GLU A 98 6.63 -14.97 4.52
N VAL A 99 5.99 -14.65 3.39
CA VAL A 99 5.36 -15.63 2.50
C VAL A 99 5.98 -15.50 1.11
N THR A 100 6.60 -16.59 0.64
CA THR A 100 7.43 -16.62 -0.59
C THR A 100 7.16 -17.86 -1.43
N GLY A 101 7.75 -17.92 -2.62
CA GLY A 101 7.73 -19.08 -3.50
C GLY A 101 6.38 -19.35 -4.17
N GLY A 102 5.52 -18.33 -4.29
CA GLY A 102 4.16 -18.49 -4.80
C GLY A 102 3.25 -19.32 -3.87
N SER A 103 3.60 -19.40 -2.59
CA SER A 103 2.86 -20.15 -1.58
C SER A 103 1.68 -19.38 -0.99
N THR A 104 0.80 -20.13 -0.32
CA THR A 104 -0.29 -19.55 0.50
C THR A 104 -0.05 -19.86 1.98
N ALA A 105 0.00 -18.82 2.80
CA ALA A 105 -0.03 -18.94 4.26
C ALA A 105 -1.44 -18.57 4.76
N ARG A 106 -2.06 -19.45 5.55
CA ARG A 106 -3.31 -19.13 6.28
C ARG A 106 -3.08 -19.26 7.77
N ILE A 107 -3.34 -18.21 8.54
CA ILE A 107 -3.07 -18.19 9.98
C ILE A 107 -4.35 -17.90 10.74
N GLU A 108 -4.95 -18.94 11.32
CA GLU A 108 -6.18 -18.83 12.10
C GLU A 108 -5.99 -18.35 13.55
N PRO A 109 -4.88 -18.63 14.25
CA PRO A 109 -4.65 -18.02 15.56
C PRO A 109 -4.67 -16.49 15.51
N GLN A 110 -5.11 -15.87 16.60
CA GLN A 110 -4.98 -14.43 16.78
C GLN A 110 -3.51 -14.04 16.77
N LEU A 111 -3.18 -12.99 16.03
CA LEU A 111 -1.84 -12.43 15.98
C LEU A 111 -1.77 -11.16 16.83
N ALA A 112 -0.66 -11.02 17.55
CA ALA A 112 -0.24 -9.77 18.15
C ALA A 112 1.15 -9.38 17.62
N SER A 113 1.42 -8.09 17.51
CA SER A 113 2.74 -7.56 17.17
C SER A 113 3.30 -6.87 18.41
N SER A 114 4.57 -7.10 18.72
CA SER A 114 5.33 -6.34 19.71
C SER A 114 6.54 -5.71 19.02
N GLY A 115 6.76 -4.42 19.28
CA GLY A 115 7.78 -3.67 18.55
C GLY A 115 7.41 -3.39 17.09
N SER A 116 8.29 -2.66 16.40
CA SER A 116 8.15 -2.41 14.96
C SER A 116 8.38 -3.69 14.16
N GLN A 117 7.53 -3.94 13.16
CA GLN A 117 7.58 -5.14 12.34
C GLN A 117 7.49 -4.84 10.85
N ALA A 118 8.01 -5.79 10.06
CA ALA A 118 7.86 -5.79 8.62
C ALA A 118 7.34 -7.16 8.18
N TRP A 119 6.22 -7.17 7.47
CA TRP A 119 5.63 -8.37 6.90
C TRP A 119 5.80 -8.33 5.38
N PHE A 120 6.10 -9.48 4.79
CA PHE A 120 6.44 -9.62 3.38
C PHE A 120 5.56 -10.68 2.73
N VAL A 121 4.89 -10.32 1.64
CA VAL A 121 4.15 -11.25 0.79
C VAL A 121 4.65 -11.08 -0.64
N GLU A 122 5.44 -12.04 -1.11
CA GLU A 122 6.03 -12.02 -2.45
C GLU A 122 4.96 -12.03 -3.55
N SER A 123 5.31 -11.53 -4.74
CA SER A 123 4.46 -11.66 -5.92
C SER A 123 4.10 -13.12 -6.19
N GLY A 124 2.81 -13.39 -6.43
CA GLY A 124 2.28 -14.74 -6.60
C GLY A 124 1.98 -15.48 -5.30
N SER A 125 2.42 -14.99 -4.14
CA SER A 125 2.10 -15.55 -2.83
C SER A 125 0.84 -14.92 -2.22
N THR A 126 0.25 -15.62 -1.23
CA THR A 126 -0.94 -15.17 -0.50
C THR A 126 -0.80 -15.32 1.01
N LEU A 127 -1.17 -14.30 1.78
CA LEU A 127 -1.33 -14.35 3.23
C LEU A 127 -2.81 -14.15 3.59
N ASP A 128 -3.45 -15.15 4.20
CA ASP A 128 -4.83 -15.10 4.68
C ASP A 128 -4.87 -15.08 6.21
N LEU A 129 -5.53 -14.06 6.77
CA LEU A 129 -5.67 -13.83 8.21
C LEU A 129 -7.16 -13.77 8.57
N PRO A 130 -7.78 -14.93 8.88
CA PRO A 130 -9.20 -14.99 9.26
C PRO A 130 -9.50 -14.36 10.62
N SER A 131 -8.50 -14.23 11.48
CA SER A 131 -8.60 -13.72 12.85
C SER A 131 -7.99 -12.33 13.01
N ALA A 132 -8.22 -11.71 14.18
CA ALA A 132 -7.70 -10.39 14.47
C ALA A 132 -6.17 -10.34 14.59
N VAL A 133 -5.61 -9.23 14.12
CA VAL A 133 -4.22 -8.80 14.24
C VAL A 133 -4.19 -7.54 15.08
N TYR A 134 -3.53 -7.61 16.24
CA TYR A 134 -3.32 -6.47 17.12
C TYR A 134 -1.87 -6.03 17.04
N SER A 135 -1.61 -4.88 16.44
CA SER A 135 -0.29 -4.27 16.47
C SER A 135 -0.09 -3.44 17.73
N ASP A 136 1.16 -3.39 18.21
CA ASP A 136 1.51 -2.59 19.38
C ASP A 136 1.25 -1.09 19.08
N PRO A 137 0.40 -0.42 19.89
CA PRO A 137 -0.02 0.97 19.67
C PRO A 137 1.14 1.98 19.67
N ALA A 138 2.28 1.65 20.26
CA ALA A 138 3.45 2.54 20.27
C ALA A 138 4.35 2.35 19.05
N THR A 139 3.99 1.46 18.13
CA THR A 139 4.94 0.94 17.13
C THR A 139 4.44 1.08 15.70
N PHE A 140 5.22 0.51 14.80
CA PHE A 140 5.11 0.68 13.37
C PHE A 140 5.02 -0.72 12.73
N LEU A 141 3.93 -0.98 12.02
CA LEU A 141 3.74 -2.21 11.25
C LEU A 141 3.79 -1.88 9.75
N ARG A 142 4.85 -2.34 9.08
CA ARG A 142 4.95 -2.27 7.62
C ARG A 142 4.49 -3.56 6.98
N LEU A 143 3.60 -3.44 6.01
CA LEU A 143 3.11 -4.52 5.17
C LEU A 143 3.67 -4.30 3.75
N THR A 144 4.69 -5.07 3.38
CA THR A 144 5.24 -5.10 2.02
C THR A 144 4.55 -6.23 1.26
N VAL A 145 3.49 -5.88 0.54
CA VAL A 145 2.63 -6.86 -0.14
C VAL A 145 2.78 -6.66 -1.64
N ASP A 146 3.49 -7.57 -2.29
CA ASP A 146 3.63 -7.67 -3.75
C ASP A 146 2.70 -8.75 -4.34
N GLY A 147 2.29 -9.73 -3.51
CA GLY A 147 1.22 -10.68 -3.79
C GLY A 147 -0.13 -10.22 -3.26
N THR A 148 -0.83 -11.10 -2.55
CA THR A 148 -2.14 -10.80 -1.93
C THR A 148 -2.10 -11.02 -0.43
N MET A 149 -2.58 -10.05 0.34
CA MET A 149 -2.83 -10.20 1.76
C MET A 149 -4.32 -9.99 2.02
N THR A 150 -4.97 -10.91 2.73
CA THR A 150 -6.41 -10.85 3.02
C THR A 150 -6.61 -10.85 4.53
N VAL A 151 -7.28 -9.82 5.04
CA VAL A 151 -7.83 -9.81 6.40
C VAL A 151 -9.29 -10.21 6.30
N GLY A 152 -9.60 -11.40 6.82
CA GLY A 152 -10.91 -12.02 6.70
C GLY A 152 -12.02 -11.26 7.42
N ALA A 153 -13.28 -11.65 7.18
CA ALA A 153 -14.45 -10.97 7.75
C ALA A 153 -14.50 -11.00 9.29
N GLY A 154 -14.00 -12.07 9.91
CA GLY A 154 -13.83 -12.19 11.37
C GLY A 154 -12.53 -11.58 11.89
N GLY A 155 -11.65 -11.13 10.98
CA GLY A 155 -10.38 -10.53 11.28
C GLY A 155 -10.46 -9.01 11.42
N ASN A 156 -9.36 -8.44 11.88
CA ASN A 156 -9.17 -7.01 11.98
C ASN A 156 -7.67 -6.70 11.95
N LEU A 157 -7.29 -5.53 11.40
CA LEU A 157 -5.96 -4.96 11.56
C LEU A 157 -6.05 -3.73 12.47
N ASP A 158 -5.77 -3.91 13.75
CA ASP A 158 -5.90 -2.88 14.78
C ASP A 158 -4.52 -2.43 15.28
N ALA A 159 -4.32 -1.13 15.44
CA ALA A 159 -3.11 -0.55 16.02
C ALA A 159 -3.43 0.27 17.28
N GLY A 160 -4.52 -0.06 17.96
CA GLY A 160 -4.94 0.58 19.21
C GLY A 160 -5.21 2.09 19.06
N GLY A 161 -5.52 2.54 17.84
CA GLY A 161 -5.79 3.95 17.52
C GLY A 161 -4.56 4.87 17.48
N THR A 162 -3.37 4.36 17.78
CA THR A 162 -2.15 5.18 17.91
C THR A 162 -0.96 4.64 17.11
N GLY A 163 -0.90 3.33 16.87
CA GLY A 163 0.17 2.72 16.09
C GLY A 163 0.03 3.03 14.59
N CYS A 164 1.16 3.09 13.89
CA CYS A 164 1.19 3.33 12.45
C CYS A 164 1.19 2.00 11.69
N VAL A 165 0.30 1.89 10.72
CA VAL A 165 0.28 0.78 9.75
C VAL A 165 0.53 1.36 8.36
N GLU A 166 1.55 0.85 7.68
CA GLU A 166 1.92 1.25 6.34
C GLU A 166 1.83 0.07 5.37
N LYS A 167 1.06 0.23 4.28
CA LYS A 167 1.02 -0.68 3.14
C LYS A 167 1.94 -0.18 2.02
N GLN A 168 2.93 -1.01 1.66
CA GLN A 168 3.84 -0.87 0.53
C GLN A 168 3.79 -2.11 -0.39
N GLY A 169 4.57 -2.12 -1.46
CA GLY A 169 4.57 -3.18 -2.47
C GLY A 169 3.45 -3.02 -3.50
N THR A 170 3.57 -3.71 -4.63
CA THR A 170 2.67 -3.53 -5.80
C THR A 170 1.38 -4.33 -5.72
N GLY A 171 1.28 -5.26 -4.78
CA GLY A 171 0.16 -6.16 -4.59
C GLY A 171 -1.01 -5.56 -3.82
N VAL A 172 -1.95 -6.43 -3.44
CA VAL A 172 -3.26 -6.06 -2.90
C VAL A 172 -3.39 -6.47 -1.44
N LEU A 173 -3.79 -5.52 -0.58
CA LEU A 173 -4.32 -5.79 0.76
C LEU A 173 -5.84 -5.74 0.71
N GLN A 174 -6.49 -6.87 0.90
CA GLN A 174 -7.95 -6.99 0.94
C GLN A 174 -8.45 -6.97 2.39
N LEU A 175 -9.42 -6.10 2.66
CA LEU A 175 -10.10 -5.99 3.94
C LEU A 175 -11.56 -6.43 3.75
N LEU A 176 -11.88 -7.64 4.23
CA LEU A 176 -13.24 -8.23 4.15
C LEU A 176 -14.03 -8.00 5.44
N GLY A 177 -13.38 -7.52 6.50
CA GLY A 177 -13.98 -7.18 7.77
C GLY A 177 -13.06 -6.30 8.62
N GLY A 178 -13.56 -5.95 9.81
CA GLY A 178 -12.77 -5.33 10.88
C GLY A 178 -12.91 -3.81 11.04
N GLY A 179 -13.14 -3.36 12.28
CA GLY A 179 -13.00 -1.98 12.72
C GLY A 179 -11.56 -1.67 13.14
N GLY A 180 -11.33 -1.13 14.33
CA GLY A 180 -9.97 -0.94 14.87
C GLY A 180 -9.27 0.34 14.42
N GLY A 181 -8.67 1.01 15.40
CA GLY A 181 -8.05 2.30 15.20
C GLY A 181 -6.63 2.13 14.67
N VAL A 182 -6.33 2.82 13.58
CA VAL A 182 -4.95 3.04 13.15
C VAL A 182 -4.60 4.48 13.47
N GLY A 183 -3.45 4.68 14.10
CA GLY A 183 -2.94 5.99 14.44
C GLY A 183 -2.35 6.70 13.23
N THR A 184 -1.34 7.54 13.47
CA THR A 184 -0.77 8.42 12.44
C THR A 184 0.68 8.02 12.17
N CYS A 185 1.01 7.80 10.91
CA CYS A 185 2.40 7.63 10.49
C CYS A 185 3.10 8.99 10.49
N ALA A 186 4.37 9.05 10.91
CA ALA A 186 5.09 10.32 11.09
C ALA A 186 5.07 11.15 9.79
N GLY A 187 4.57 12.39 9.88
CA GLY A 187 4.45 13.31 8.74
C GLY A 187 3.33 12.99 7.74
N GLN A 188 2.44 12.06 8.07
CA GLN A 188 1.31 11.66 7.21
C GLN A 188 -0.03 12.01 7.87
N PRO A 189 -1.13 12.03 7.10
CA PRO A 189 -2.47 12.05 7.67
C PRO A 189 -2.73 10.82 8.54
N LYS A 190 -3.76 10.91 9.39
CA LYS A 190 -4.19 9.82 10.27
C LYS A 190 -4.67 8.61 9.45
N GLY A 191 -4.39 7.42 9.95
CA GLY A 191 -4.91 6.15 9.43
C GLY A 191 -3.88 5.20 8.84
N LEU A 192 -4.40 4.13 8.25
CA LEU A 192 -3.62 3.17 7.47
C LEU A 192 -3.05 3.89 6.25
N LEU A 193 -1.73 3.98 6.18
CA LEU A 193 -1.01 4.63 5.10
C LEU A 193 -0.92 3.72 3.88
N VAL A 194 -1.52 4.13 2.77
CA VAL A 194 -1.48 3.43 1.48
C VAL A 194 -0.41 4.06 0.59
N ALA A 195 0.84 3.62 0.77
CA ALA A 195 2.01 4.17 0.10
C ALA A 195 2.26 3.55 -1.28
N ALA A 196 1.89 2.30 -1.51
CA ALA A 196 1.98 1.64 -2.82
C ALA A 196 1.01 0.45 -2.96
N GLY A 197 0.76 0.05 -4.21
CA GLY A 197 -0.15 -1.06 -4.55
C GLY A 197 -1.60 -0.72 -4.30
N GLU A 198 -2.39 -1.67 -3.85
CA GLU A 198 -3.83 -1.50 -3.60
C GLU A 198 -4.21 -1.89 -2.17
N VAL A 199 -5.12 -1.11 -1.57
CA VAL A 199 -5.96 -1.54 -0.46
C VAL A 199 -7.40 -1.60 -0.94
N ALA A 200 -7.99 -2.79 -0.89
CA ALA A 200 -9.35 -3.05 -1.36
C ALA A 200 -10.26 -3.39 -0.19
N VAL A 201 -11.30 -2.58 0.01
CA VAL A 201 -12.38 -2.86 0.96
C VAL A 201 -13.45 -3.67 0.25
N VAL A 202 -13.45 -4.99 0.48
CA VAL A 202 -14.23 -5.94 -0.32
C VAL A 202 -15.57 -6.23 0.35
N GLY A 203 -16.66 -6.08 -0.41
CA GLY A 203 -18.03 -6.32 0.06
C GLY A 203 -18.61 -5.09 0.75
N THR A 204 -19.35 -5.30 1.85
CA THR A 204 -19.98 -4.22 2.64
C THR A 204 -19.48 -4.19 4.09
N PRO A 205 -18.17 -4.30 4.36
CA PRO A 205 -17.70 -4.34 5.73
C PRO A 205 -17.86 -2.96 6.37
N ASN A 206 -18.24 -2.96 7.65
CA ASN A 206 -18.21 -1.75 8.46
C ASN A 206 -16.81 -1.62 9.08
N LEU A 207 -15.94 -0.85 8.42
CA LEU A 207 -14.63 -0.47 8.95
C LEU A 207 -14.71 0.84 9.76
N GLY A 208 -15.89 1.24 10.26
CA GLY A 208 -16.25 2.59 10.75
C GLY A 208 -15.46 3.18 11.91
N GLY A 209 -14.32 2.58 12.30
CA GLY A 209 -13.30 3.18 13.16
C GLY A 209 -11.92 3.32 12.53
N LYS A 210 -11.75 2.99 11.24
CA LYS A 210 -10.46 2.98 10.55
C LYS A 210 -10.35 4.18 9.62
N ASP A 211 -9.27 4.93 9.82
CA ASP A 211 -8.85 6.02 8.95
C ASP A 211 -7.92 5.49 7.86
N PHE A 212 -7.91 6.17 6.71
CA PHE A 212 -7.04 5.87 5.59
C PHE A 212 -6.30 7.14 5.12
N ALA A 213 -5.02 6.98 4.79
CA ALA A 213 -4.20 8.01 4.17
C ALA A 213 -3.62 7.47 2.86
N VAL A 214 -4.16 7.89 1.73
CA VAL A 214 -3.77 7.41 0.40
C VAL A 214 -2.79 8.39 -0.24
N THR A 215 -1.52 8.02 -0.31
CA THR A 215 -0.44 8.96 -0.69
C THR A 215 0.36 8.53 -1.91
N GLY A 216 0.40 7.22 -2.20
CA GLY A 216 1.09 6.68 -3.38
C GLY A 216 0.46 5.43 -3.98
N GLY A 217 -0.38 4.69 -3.24
CA GLY A 217 -1.12 3.54 -3.76
C GLY A 217 -2.56 3.88 -4.13
N THR A 218 -3.39 2.84 -4.28
CA THR A 218 -4.80 2.92 -4.64
C THR A 218 -5.67 2.43 -3.48
N PHE A 219 -6.75 3.14 -3.20
CA PHE A 219 -7.85 2.68 -2.36
C PHE A 219 -9.05 2.34 -3.23
N THR A 220 -9.60 1.14 -3.06
CA THR A 220 -10.87 0.70 -3.66
C THR A 220 -11.85 0.25 -2.58
N GLY A 221 -13.16 0.37 -2.80
CA GLY A 221 -14.10 0.03 -1.75
C GLY A 221 -15.59 0.07 -2.08
N GLY A 222 -16.28 -0.94 -1.54
CA GLY A 222 -17.73 -1.05 -1.57
C GLY A 222 -18.28 -1.70 -2.83
N THR A 223 -19.61 -1.68 -2.95
CA THR A 223 -20.33 -2.17 -4.12
C THR A 223 -21.49 -1.21 -4.44
N ALA A 224 -22.11 -1.40 -5.61
CA ALA A 224 -23.31 -0.66 -5.98
C ALA A 224 -24.47 -0.89 -4.97
N SER A 225 -24.55 -2.10 -4.40
CA SER A 225 -25.62 -2.49 -3.46
C SER A 225 -25.31 -2.18 -1.99
N GLY A 226 -24.07 -1.86 -1.63
CA GLY A 226 -23.73 -1.49 -0.27
C GLY A 226 -22.39 -0.78 -0.16
N ALA A 227 -22.38 0.29 0.63
CA ALA A 227 -21.19 1.09 0.82
C ALA A 227 -20.18 0.39 1.73
N ALA A 228 -18.89 0.52 1.39
CA ALA A 228 -17.83 0.38 2.37
C ALA A 228 -17.93 1.55 3.37
N VAL A 229 -17.90 1.27 4.67
CA VAL A 229 -17.92 2.32 5.70
C VAL A 229 -16.53 2.48 6.29
N VAL A 230 -15.97 3.67 6.19
CA VAL A 230 -14.67 4.04 6.79
C VAL A 230 -14.84 5.30 7.65
N HIS A 231 -13.91 5.58 8.55
CA HIS A 231 -13.98 6.80 9.35
C HIS A 231 -13.49 7.98 8.50
N GLU A 232 -12.18 8.21 8.38
CA GLU A 232 -11.62 9.24 7.48
C GLU A 232 -10.96 8.63 6.23
N LEU A 233 -11.04 9.33 5.10
CA LEU A 233 -10.34 8.99 3.86
C LEU A 233 -9.58 10.21 3.34
N ASN A 234 -8.29 10.30 3.66
CA ASN A 234 -7.42 11.38 3.23
C ASN A 234 -6.68 10.99 1.94
N LEU A 235 -6.58 11.92 0.99
CA LEU A 235 -5.97 11.70 -0.32
C LEU A 235 -4.90 12.77 -0.58
N ALA A 236 -3.69 12.36 -0.93
CA ALA A 236 -2.57 13.25 -1.20
C ALA A 236 -1.55 12.62 -2.17
N GLY A 237 -0.50 13.37 -2.52
CA GLY A 237 0.63 12.87 -3.30
C GLY A 237 0.21 12.34 -4.67
N THR A 238 0.60 11.10 -4.96
CA THR A 238 0.22 10.36 -6.18
C THR A 238 -0.84 9.28 -5.91
N GLY A 239 -1.47 9.32 -4.73
CA GLY A 239 -2.49 8.36 -4.34
C GLY A 239 -3.70 8.38 -5.27
N VAL A 240 -4.44 7.27 -5.31
CA VAL A 240 -5.67 7.13 -6.10
C VAL A 240 -6.80 6.63 -5.20
N VAL A 241 -7.94 7.32 -5.21
CA VAL A 241 -9.20 6.79 -4.66
C VAL A 241 -10.07 6.39 -5.85
N SER A 242 -10.49 5.13 -5.90
CA SER A 242 -11.33 4.55 -6.95
C SER A 242 -12.34 3.63 -6.28
N PRO A 243 -13.51 4.10 -5.84
CA PRO A 243 -14.49 3.28 -5.11
C PRO A 243 -14.82 1.96 -5.82
N GLY A 244 -14.97 1.97 -7.14
CA GLY A 244 -15.18 0.77 -7.94
C GLY A 244 -14.04 -0.25 -7.82
N PRO A 245 -14.31 -1.56 -8.03
CA PRO A 245 -13.29 -2.59 -8.00
C PRO A 245 -12.20 -2.33 -9.06
N ALA A 246 -10.93 -2.51 -8.68
CA ALA A 246 -9.79 -2.25 -9.57
C ALA A 246 -9.84 -3.04 -10.89
N SER A 247 -10.50 -4.20 -10.91
CA SER A 247 -10.53 -5.15 -12.03
C SER A 247 -11.77 -5.09 -12.93
N GLY A 248 -12.66 -4.09 -12.83
CA GLY A 248 -13.83 -4.06 -13.72
C GLY A 248 -14.73 -2.83 -13.62
N ALA A 249 -15.74 -2.77 -14.50
CA ALA A 249 -16.76 -1.72 -14.61
C ALA A 249 -17.81 -1.77 -13.48
N GLY A 250 -17.38 -2.14 -12.26
CA GLY A 250 -18.26 -2.14 -11.10
C GLY A 250 -18.36 -0.73 -10.52
N ILE A 251 -19.55 -0.37 -10.06
CA ILE A 251 -19.75 0.85 -9.28
C ILE A 251 -19.48 0.54 -7.80
N GLY A 252 -18.66 1.36 -7.15
CA GLY A 252 -18.35 1.29 -5.73
C GLY A 252 -18.89 2.49 -4.97
N ARG A 253 -19.20 2.27 -3.69
CA ARG A 253 -19.73 3.30 -2.80
C ARG A 253 -18.95 3.30 -1.50
N VAL A 254 -18.56 4.48 -1.03
CA VAL A 254 -17.83 4.66 0.24
C VAL A 254 -18.59 5.67 1.10
N SER A 255 -18.89 5.30 2.35
CA SER A 255 -19.44 6.19 3.36
C SER A 255 -18.36 6.56 4.38
N LEU A 256 -18.24 7.85 4.67
CA LEU A 256 -17.28 8.43 5.59
C LEU A 256 -18.00 8.92 6.84
N TRP A 257 -17.52 8.53 8.02
CA TRP A 257 -18.03 8.98 9.32
C TRP A 257 -17.02 9.82 10.11
N GLY A 258 -15.88 10.15 9.52
CA GLY A 258 -14.95 11.20 9.93
C GLY A 258 -14.71 12.24 8.82
N THR A 259 -14.13 13.38 9.19
CA THR A 259 -13.83 14.48 8.25
C THR A 259 -12.65 14.12 7.35
N SER A 260 -12.78 14.38 6.05
CA SER A 260 -11.79 13.95 5.06
C SER A 260 -11.20 15.12 4.27
N ALA A 261 -9.87 15.10 4.09
CA ALA A 261 -9.14 16.13 3.36
C ALA A 261 -8.39 15.54 2.16
N TRP A 262 -8.72 16.04 0.97
CA TRP A 262 -8.12 15.62 -0.29
C TRP A 262 -7.28 16.79 -0.82
N THR A 263 -5.95 16.66 -0.78
CA THR A 263 -4.98 17.74 -1.02
C THR A 263 -4.04 17.45 -2.20
N GLY A 264 -4.37 16.44 -3.00
CA GLY A 264 -3.58 15.95 -4.12
C GLY A 264 -4.13 14.63 -4.66
N GLY A 265 -3.30 13.85 -5.34
CA GLY A 265 -3.69 12.56 -5.90
C GLY A 265 -4.75 12.65 -7.00
N THR A 266 -5.38 11.50 -7.26
CA THR A 266 -6.44 11.33 -8.26
C THR A 266 -7.67 10.71 -7.63
N TYR A 267 -8.83 11.33 -7.81
CA TYR A 267 -10.12 10.69 -7.61
C TYR A 267 -10.57 10.11 -8.95
N ARG A 268 -10.62 8.78 -9.03
CA ARG A 268 -11.06 8.05 -10.21
C ARG A 268 -12.50 7.61 -10.03
N VAL A 269 -13.34 7.96 -10.99
CA VAL A 269 -14.78 7.68 -10.97
C VAL A 269 -15.13 6.79 -12.14
N ASP A 270 -15.66 5.60 -11.84
CA ASP A 270 -16.42 4.82 -12.81
C ASP A 270 -17.84 5.36 -12.95
N TRP A 271 -18.30 5.54 -14.18
CA TRP A 271 -19.68 5.90 -14.49
C TRP A 271 -20.24 4.92 -15.51
N ASP A 272 -21.28 4.19 -15.11
CA ASP A 272 -22.11 3.38 -16.01
C ASP A 272 -23.30 4.21 -16.51
N ALA A 273 -23.22 4.62 -17.78
CA ALA A 273 -24.27 5.41 -18.41
C ALA A 273 -25.60 4.65 -18.57
N ALA A 274 -25.56 3.32 -18.68
CA ALA A 274 -26.75 2.50 -18.92
C ALA A 274 -27.63 2.39 -17.67
N SER A 275 -27.01 2.24 -16.50
CA SER A 275 -27.71 2.25 -15.20
C SER A 275 -27.85 3.64 -14.60
N ASN A 276 -27.17 4.64 -15.16
CA ASN A 276 -27.00 5.98 -14.58
C ASN A 276 -26.49 5.94 -13.14
N ASP A 277 -25.54 5.04 -12.89
CA ASP A 277 -24.88 4.87 -11.60
C ASP A 277 -23.39 5.19 -11.72
N SER A 278 -22.79 5.62 -10.62
CA SER A 278 -21.38 6.02 -10.60
C SER A 278 -20.75 5.72 -9.27
N ASP A 279 -19.42 5.64 -9.28
CA ASP A 279 -18.64 5.66 -8.06
C ASP A 279 -19.01 6.88 -7.22
N TYR A 280 -19.20 6.63 -5.93
CA TYR A 280 -19.70 7.65 -5.02
C TYR A 280 -19.04 7.57 -3.64
N VAL A 281 -18.49 8.69 -3.20
CA VAL A 281 -18.00 8.88 -1.83
C VAL A 281 -18.94 9.86 -1.11
N TYR A 282 -19.38 9.50 0.09
CA TYR A 282 -20.36 10.27 0.85
C TYR A 282 -19.98 10.43 2.32
N GLY A 283 -19.87 11.67 2.79
CA GLY A 283 -19.71 12.01 4.20
C GLY A 283 -21.04 12.09 4.92
N THR A 284 -21.31 11.14 5.82
CA THR A 284 -22.53 11.12 6.65
C THR A 284 -22.24 11.79 8.00
N GLY A 285 -22.79 12.97 8.22
CA GLY A 285 -22.49 13.82 9.36
C GLY A 285 -21.09 14.45 9.31
N GLN A 286 -20.44 14.47 8.15
CA GLN A 286 -19.01 14.80 8.04
C GLN A 286 -18.66 15.71 6.88
N ALA A 287 -17.68 16.59 7.10
CA ALA A 287 -17.17 17.47 6.07
C ALA A 287 -16.19 16.75 5.13
N ILE A 288 -16.20 17.16 3.86
CA ILE A 288 -15.18 16.79 2.87
C ILE A 288 -14.59 18.05 2.27
N SER A 289 -13.26 18.17 2.26
CA SER A 289 -12.55 19.27 1.61
C SER A 289 -11.65 18.77 0.49
N VAL A 290 -11.68 19.43 -0.68
CA VAL A 290 -10.91 19.05 -1.87
C VAL A 290 -10.07 20.21 -2.37
N SER A 291 -8.77 19.99 -2.58
CA SER A 291 -7.83 20.96 -3.11
C SER A 291 -6.74 20.24 -3.91
N GLY A 292 -6.57 20.59 -5.19
CA GLY A 292 -5.49 20.03 -6.03
C GLY A 292 -5.64 18.55 -6.41
N THR A 293 -6.67 17.85 -5.93
CA THR A 293 -7.01 16.49 -6.37
C THR A 293 -7.50 16.50 -7.81
N ARG A 294 -6.93 15.62 -8.64
CA ARG A 294 -7.32 15.47 -10.05
C ARG A 294 -8.54 14.57 -10.17
N LEU A 295 -9.44 14.89 -11.10
CA LEU A 295 -10.58 14.04 -11.42
C LEU A 295 -10.29 13.24 -12.70
N ASP A 296 -10.39 11.91 -12.60
CA ASP A 296 -10.23 10.96 -13.70
C ASP A 296 -11.54 10.16 -13.86
N VAL A 297 -12.22 10.32 -15.00
CA VAL A 297 -13.51 9.68 -15.26
C VAL A 297 -13.33 8.55 -16.26
N ARG A 298 -13.82 7.36 -15.89
CA ARG A 298 -13.95 6.18 -16.74
C ARG A 298 -15.42 5.95 -17.04
N LEU A 299 -15.79 6.07 -18.31
CA LEU A 299 -17.18 5.95 -18.76
C LEU A 299 -17.41 4.59 -19.41
N ALA A 300 -18.43 3.87 -18.92
CA ALA A 300 -18.98 2.69 -19.55
C ALA A 300 -20.32 3.05 -20.23
N GLY A 301 -20.48 2.65 -21.49
CA GLY A 301 -21.68 2.95 -22.27
C GLY A 301 -21.66 4.32 -22.95
N THR A 302 -22.83 4.77 -23.41
CA THR A 302 -23.01 6.05 -24.09
C THR A 302 -24.10 6.84 -23.38
N PRO A 303 -23.73 7.86 -22.59
CA PRO A 303 -24.69 8.72 -21.92
C PRO A 303 -25.43 9.64 -22.90
N THR A 304 -26.57 10.16 -22.46
CA THR A 304 -27.29 11.21 -23.18
C THR A 304 -26.71 12.57 -22.83
N ALA A 305 -26.71 13.53 -23.77
CA ALA A 305 -26.18 14.87 -23.52
C ALA A 305 -26.92 15.54 -22.37
N GLY A 306 -26.17 16.06 -21.38
CA GLY A 306 -26.72 16.65 -20.17
C GLY A 306 -27.13 15.65 -19.09
N GLN A 307 -26.91 14.34 -19.31
CA GLN A 307 -27.03 13.34 -18.24
C GLN A 307 -25.96 13.63 -17.18
N PHE A 308 -26.32 13.42 -15.92
CA PHE A 308 -25.43 13.69 -14.79
C PHE A 308 -25.51 12.60 -13.73
N VAL A 309 -24.42 12.49 -12.98
CA VAL A 309 -24.29 11.61 -11.82
C VAL A 309 -23.64 12.36 -10.66
N ARG A 310 -23.91 11.91 -9.44
CA ARG A 310 -23.28 12.46 -8.25
C ARG A 310 -22.06 11.62 -7.89
N ILE A 311 -20.90 12.27 -7.80
CA ILE A 311 -19.62 11.57 -7.62
C ILE A 311 -19.03 11.79 -6.22
N LEU A 312 -19.44 12.85 -5.53
CA LEU A 312 -19.00 13.16 -4.17
C LEU A 312 -20.11 13.90 -3.43
N GLY A 313 -20.29 13.64 -2.13
CA GLY A 313 -21.30 14.32 -1.33
C GLY A 313 -21.04 14.36 0.16
N SER A 314 -21.74 15.27 0.84
CA SER A 314 -21.78 15.43 2.29
C SER A 314 -23.11 16.07 2.70
N ASP A 315 -23.70 15.62 3.80
CA ASP A 315 -24.86 16.28 4.44
C ASP A 315 -24.48 17.43 5.39
N VAL A 316 -23.19 17.62 5.67
CA VAL A 316 -22.68 18.71 6.50
C VAL A 316 -22.10 19.82 5.64
N SER A 317 -21.03 19.52 4.90
CA SER A 317 -20.39 20.49 4.02
C SER A 317 -19.40 19.83 3.07
N TYR A 318 -19.44 20.28 1.82
CA TYR A 318 -18.38 20.10 0.83
C TYR A 318 -17.69 21.45 0.61
N THR A 319 -16.36 21.45 0.57
CA THR A 319 -15.57 22.65 0.28
C THR A 319 -14.45 22.37 -0.72
N GLY A 320 -14.16 23.36 -1.56
CA GLY A 320 -13.03 23.33 -2.49
C GLY A 320 -13.40 22.93 -3.92
N GLN A 321 -12.39 22.51 -4.69
CA GLN A 321 -12.53 22.26 -6.13
C GLN A 321 -11.56 21.17 -6.60
N PHE A 322 -12.00 20.38 -7.58
CA PHE A 322 -11.14 19.44 -8.29
C PHE A 322 -10.24 20.15 -9.30
N SER A 323 -9.24 19.43 -9.78
CA SER A 323 -8.47 19.79 -10.97
C SER A 323 -8.72 18.80 -12.10
N SER A 324 -8.54 19.25 -13.34
CA SER A 324 -8.57 18.38 -14.52
C SER A 324 -7.44 17.33 -14.46
N PRO A 325 -7.46 16.31 -15.34
CA PRO A 325 -6.32 15.39 -15.47
C PRO A 325 -4.98 16.06 -15.72
N THR A 326 -4.97 17.24 -16.36
CA THR A 326 -3.77 18.05 -16.62
C THR A 326 -3.35 18.92 -15.42
N GLY A 327 -4.12 18.94 -14.34
CA GLY A 327 -3.84 19.70 -13.12
C GLY A 327 -4.41 21.13 -13.12
N THR A 328 -5.25 21.49 -14.08
CA THR A 328 -5.91 22.81 -14.11
C THR A 328 -7.07 22.80 -13.11
N PRO A 329 -7.16 23.73 -12.15
CA PRO A 329 -8.33 23.82 -11.27
C PRO A 329 -9.62 24.00 -12.06
N LEU A 330 -10.70 23.32 -11.64
CA LEU A 330 -12.01 23.34 -12.29
C LEU A 330 -13.01 24.11 -11.43
N ALA A 331 -13.39 25.30 -11.87
CA ALA A 331 -14.49 26.06 -11.28
C ALA A 331 -15.85 25.45 -11.65
N ASP A 332 -16.90 25.97 -11.00
CA ASP A 332 -18.28 25.59 -11.30
C ASP A 332 -18.63 25.86 -12.77
N GLY A 333 -19.13 24.84 -13.47
CA GLY A 333 -19.46 24.89 -14.89
C GLY A 333 -18.29 24.72 -15.86
N ASP A 334 -17.04 24.61 -15.39
CA ASP A 334 -15.89 24.42 -16.27
C ASP A 334 -15.96 23.08 -17.02
N GLU A 335 -15.60 23.11 -18.30
CA GLU A 335 -15.45 21.90 -19.12
C GLU A 335 -14.05 21.30 -18.98
N PHE A 336 -13.96 19.97 -18.91
CA PHE A 336 -12.69 19.26 -18.96
C PHE A 336 -12.80 17.97 -19.76
N THR A 337 -11.66 17.50 -20.27
CA THR A 337 -11.58 16.24 -21.00
C THR A 337 -10.97 15.15 -20.12
N SER A 338 -11.64 14.00 -20.05
CA SER A 338 -11.14 12.78 -19.42
C SER A 338 -11.51 11.58 -20.27
N ASN A 339 -10.58 10.64 -20.46
CA ASN A 339 -10.80 9.41 -21.22
C ASN A 339 -11.51 9.62 -22.59
N GLY A 340 -11.14 10.68 -23.33
CA GLY A 340 -11.73 11.00 -24.63
C GLY A 340 -13.16 11.56 -24.60
N GLN A 341 -13.66 11.94 -23.43
CA GLN A 341 -14.99 12.51 -23.22
C GLN A 341 -14.88 13.90 -22.58
N VAL A 342 -15.87 14.76 -22.84
CA VAL A 342 -15.96 16.12 -22.27
C VAL A 342 -17.06 16.16 -21.22
N TYR A 343 -16.70 16.66 -20.05
CA TYR A 343 -17.57 16.77 -18.89
C TYR A 343 -17.59 18.21 -18.36
N SER A 344 -18.61 18.55 -17.57
CA SER A 344 -18.59 19.72 -16.69
C SER A 344 -18.93 19.34 -15.25
N LEU A 345 -18.48 20.17 -14.30
CA LEU A 345 -18.76 20.00 -12.88
C LEU A 345 -19.78 21.02 -12.40
N GLU A 346 -20.62 20.59 -11.46
CA GLU A 346 -21.46 21.48 -10.66
C GLU A 346 -21.19 21.22 -9.17
N TYR A 347 -20.84 22.28 -8.45
CA TYR A 347 -20.53 22.25 -7.02
C TYR A 347 -21.73 22.74 -6.20
N ILE A 348 -22.35 21.82 -5.47
CA ILE A 348 -23.46 22.13 -4.58
C ILE A 348 -22.87 22.41 -3.19
N SER A 349 -22.86 23.67 -2.76
CA SER A 349 -22.25 24.07 -1.48
C SER A 349 -23.27 24.31 -0.36
N THR A 350 -24.57 24.26 -0.64
CA THR A 350 -25.63 24.59 0.32
C THR A 350 -26.69 23.50 0.45
N GLY A 351 -27.17 23.26 1.67
CA GLY A 351 -28.19 22.27 1.99
C GLY A 351 -27.62 20.90 2.35
N GLY A 352 -28.46 19.98 2.84
CA GLY A 352 -28.07 18.63 3.30
C GLY A 352 -27.63 17.66 2.20
N ALA A 353 -27.32 18.16 1.00
CA ALA A 353 -26.83 17.39 -0.13
C ALA A 353 -25.67 18.13 -0.83
N SER A 354 -24.81 18.79 -0.05
CA SER A 354 -23.60 19.41 -0.58
C SER A 354 -22.71 18.37 -1.29
N GLY A 355 -21.96 18.74 -2.31
CA GLY A 355 -21.17 17.79 -3.10
C GLY A 355 -20.90 18.23 -4.52
N VAL A 356 -20.63 17.24 -5.38
CA VAL A 356 -20.23 17.43 -6.78
C VAL A 356 -21.08 16.58 -7.70
N LEU A 357 -21.71 17.23 -8.68
CA LEU A 357 -22.33 16.58 -9.83
C LEU A 357 -21.38 16.63 -11.03
N LEU A 358 -21.34 15.53 -11.75
CA LEU A 358 -20.59 15.38 -13.00
C LEU A 358 -21.60 15.27 -14.14
N HIS A 359 -21.51 16.21 -15.08
CA HIS A 359 -22.35 16.25 -16.26
C HIS A 359 -21.57 15.77 -17.48
N TRP A 360 -22.12 14.85 -18.27
CA TRP A 360 -21.53 14.51 -19.58
C TRP A 360 -22.08 15.44 -20.66
N LEU A 361 -21.16 15.97 -21.48
CA LEU A 361 -21.52 16.91 -22.53
C LEU A 361 -21.45 16.27 -23.91
N ARG A 362 -20.29 15.69 -24.24
CA ARG A 362 -20.00 15.15 -25.58
C ARG A 362 -18.73 14.29 -25.58
N ALA A 363 -18.54 13.51 -26.64
CA ALA A 363 -17.24 12.96 -26.96
C ALA A 363 -16.25 14.10 -27.31
N ALA A 364 -15.00 13.95 -26.88
CA ALA A 364 -13.96 14.89 -27.26
C ALA A 364 -13.72 14.80 -28.78
N PRO A 365 -13.43 15.93 -29.46
CA PRO A 365 -13.06 15.89 -30.86
C PRO A 365 -11.86 14.97 -31.05
N VAL A 366 -11.96 14.01 -31.98
CA VAL A 366 -10.80 13.21 -32.38
C VAL A 366 -9.82 14.17 -33.06
N VAL A 367 -8.67 14.40 -32.44
CA VAL A 367 -7.57 15.12 -33.08
C VAL A 367 -7.05 14.20 -34.18
N VAL A 368 -7.56 14.35 -35.41
CA VAL A 368 -6.98 13.70 -36.58
C VAL A 368 -5.59 14.34 -36.75
N PRO A 369 -4.49 13.57 -36.69
CA PRO A 369 -3.18 14.11 -36.97
C PRO A 369 -3.23 14.82 -38.33
N PRO A 370 -2.57 15.97 -38.50
CA PRO A 370 -2.47 16.58 -39.81
C PRO A 370 -1.95 15.51 -40.78
N VAL A 371 -2.69 15.30 -41.87
CA VAL A 371 -2.26 14.38 -42.94
C VAL A 371 -0.86 14.81 -43.33
N ASP A 372 0.11 13.89 -43.21
CA ASP A 372 1.48 14.16 -43.64
C ASP A 372 1.40 14.77 -45.05
N PRO A 373 2.04 15.92 -45.31
CA PRO A 373 2.06 16.48 -46.64
C PRO A 373 2.51 15.38 -47.61
N PRO A 374 1.88 15.26 -48.79
CA PRO A 374 2.25 14.24 -49.77
C PRO A 374 3.77 14.30 -49.94
N ALA A 375 4.42 13.14 -49.84
CA ALA A 375 5.86 13.03 -49.98
C ALA A 375 6.29 13.92 -51.16
N SER A 376 7.13 14.92 -50.87
CA SER A 376 7.65 15.78 -51.92
C SER A 376 8.25 14.87 -53.00
N PRO A 377 8.01 15.12 -54.30
CA PRO A 377 8.57 14.30 -55.36
C PRO A 377 10.07 14.17 -55.10
N GLU A 378 10.53 12.92 -54.94
CA GLU A 378 11.95 12.63 -54.73
C GLU A 378 12.75 13.38 -55.80
N LEU A 379 13.49 14.41 -55.39
CA LEU A 379 14.59 14.91 -56.17
C LEU A 379 15.53 13.72 -56.34
N ALA A 380 15.61 13.22 -57.57
CA ALA A 380 16.48 12.11 -57.95
C ALA A 380 17.83 12.30 -57.25
N HIS A 381 18.13 11.41 -56.31
CA HIS A 381 19.42 11.34 -55.67
C HIS A 381 20.46 11.08 -56.76
N SER A 382 21.09 12.14 -57.26
CA SER A 382 22.36 12.04 -57.97
C SER A 382 23.35 11.41 -56.99
N GLY A 383 23.80 10.20 -57.29
CA GLY A 383 24.53 9.30 -56.40
C GLY A 383 25.89 9.84 -55.94
N ALA A 384 25.89 10.73 -54.95
CA ALA A 384 27.06 11.04 -54.16
C ALA A 384 27.03 10.20 -52.88
N GLU A 385 27.87 9.16 -52.82
CA GLU A 385 28.11 8.38 -51.61
C GLU A 385 28.59 9.29 -50.47
N ALA A 386 27.69 9.66 -49.56
CA ALA A 386 28.07 10.31 -48.31
C ALA A 386 28.74 9.29 -47.38
N ARG A 387 30.06 9.11 -47.53
CA ARG A 387 30.90 8.23 -46.68
C ARG A 387 31.16 8.81 -45.28
N TRP A 388 30.15 9.36 -44.61
CA TRP A 388 30.25 9.82 -43.22
C TRP A 388 28.96 9.45 -42.48
N PRO A 389 29.04 8.55 -41.48
CA PRO A 389 29.51 8.96 -40.15
C PRO A 389 30.29 7.87 -39.37
N LEU A 390 31.26 7.18 -39.98
CA LEU A 390 32.06 6.17 -39.28
C LEU A 390 33.36 6.72 -38.64
N ALA A 391 33.80 7.92 -39.02
CA ALA A 391 35.03 8.51 -38.45
C ALA A 391 34.83 9.11 -37.04
N ILE A 392 33.61 9.54 -36.70
CA ILE A 392 33.33 10.20 -35.40
C ILE A 392 33.21 9.17 -34.27
N THR A 393 32.67 7.99 -34.54
CA THR A 393 32.53 6.90 -33.55
C THR A 393 33.87 6.27 -33.17
N ALA A 394 34.84 6.21 -34.09
CA ALA A 394 36.18 5.69 -33.80
C ALA A 394 36.98 6.62 -32.87
N PHE A 395 36.85 7.95 -33.01
CA PHE A 395 37.53 8.91 -32.14
C PHE A 395 36.98 8.93 -30.71
N ALA A 396 35.67 8.74 -30.54
CA ALA A 396 35.04 8.71 -29.21
C ALA A 396 35.46 7.48 -28.37
N LEU A 397 35.69 6.33 -29.00
CA LEU A 397 36.10 5.09 -28.33
C LEU A 397 37.58 5.11 -27.90
N VAL A 398 38.47 5.72 -28.68
CA VAL A 398 39.89 5.83 -28.31
C VAL A 398 40.11 6.85 -27.18
N GLY A 399 39.37 7.96 -27.18
CA GLY A 399 39.47 8.99 -26.14
C GLY A 399 39.00 8.52 -24.76
N SER A 400 37.93 7.73 -24.70
CA SER A 400 37.39 7.20 -23.44
C SER A 400 38.26 6.10 -22.82
N GLY A 401 38.93 5.28 -23.63
CA GLY A 401 39.90 4.29 -23.15
C GLY A 401 41.13 4.90 -22.48
N ALA A 402 41.67 6.00 -23.03
CA ALA A 402 42.84 6.68 -22.46
C ALA A 402 42.55 7.33 -21.09
N LEU A 403 41.35 7.92 -20.92
CA LEU A 403 40.91 8.51 -19.66
C LEU A 403 40.74 7.48 -18.54
N LEU A 404 40.22 6.29 -18.85
CA LEU A 404 40.05 5.18 -17.90
C LEU A 404 41.39 4.62 -17.39
N VAL A 405 42.40 4.55 -18.26
CA VAL A 405 43.76 4.10 -17.87
C VAL A 405 44.47 5.15 -17.01
N ALA A 406 44.30 6.45 -17.32
CA ALA A 406 44.83 7.54 -16.50
C ALA A 406 44.19 7.59 -15.10
N TYR A 407 42.88 7.37 -15.00
CA TYR A 407 42.16 7.31 -13.72
C TYR A 407 42.64 6.14 -12.85
N ARG A 408 42.76 4.93 -13.41
CA ARG A 408 43.28 3.75 -12.68
C ARG A 408 44.72 3.93 -12.18
N ARG A 409 45.58 4.64 -12.91
CA ARG A 409 46.95 4.95 -12.45
C ARG A 409 46.99 5.95 -11.29
N ARG A 410 46.01 6.85 -11.20
CA ARG A 410 45.93 7.85 -10.13
C ARG A 410 45.45 7.24 -8.80
N VAL A 411 44.47 6.33 -8.86
CA VAL A 411 43.92 5.65 -7.67
C VAL A 411 44.95 4.70 -7.03
N ARG A 412 45.84 4.06 -7.79
CA ARG A 412 46.91 3.19 -7.26
C ARG A 412 48.10 3.91 -6.62
N ARG A 413 48.15 5.24 -6.67
CA ARG A 413 49.21 6.04 -6.00
C ARG A 413 48.72 6.72 -4.71
N ALA A 414 47.44 6.55 -4.38
CA ALA A 414 46.78 7.20 -3.25
C ALA A 414 46.33 6.22 -2.14
N GLY A 415 46.69 4.94 -2.26
CA GLY A 415 46.66 3.93 -1.20
C GLY A 415 47.96 3.13 -1.27
#